data_AF-A0A2V9NC55-F1
#
_entry.id   AF-A0A2V9NC55-F1
#
_cell.length_a   1.000
_cell.length_b   1.000
_cell.length_c   1.000
_cell.angle_alpha   90.00
_cell.angle_beta   90.00
_cell.angle_gamma   90.00
#
_symmetry.space_group_name_H-M   'P 1'
#
loop_
_entity.id
_entity.type
_entity.pdbx_description
1 polymer ?
#
loop_
_entity_poly.entity_id
_entity_poly.type
_entity_poly.pdbx_seq_one_letter_code
_entity_poly.pdbx_strand_id
1 'polypeptide(L)'
;MVVVVLIAGWIAFSSSKKTQLPPSRVMMAVLPFENLTGNATQEYFSDGLTEEMITQLGNLDPDHLGVIGRTSVMHYKTTQAPIDQIARELGVQYVLEGSVRKDANNVRVAAQLIQTKDQTHVWARQYDREVTGLLNLQGEIAQEIADEIQLTLGDHGQAKGRPVRAPQNYEAYDLYLRGQFFFNKRTAADLEKAISLFQQAVGKDPNYARAYAGIAASYAVLPGYNGRPQGEFISKGRVAALKALELDETSAEAHTALALLVQSFDWDWQT
;
A
#
# COMPACT_ATOMS: atom_id res chain seq x y z
N MET A 1 -71.47 -25.47 -20.80
CA MET A 1 -71.27 -24.01 -20.84
C MET A 1 -70.56 -23.60 -19.55
N VAL A 2 -69.24 -23.43 -19.58
CA VAL A 2 -68.52 -22.14 -19.38
C VAL A 2 -68.74 -21.64 -17.94
N VAL A 3 -67.78 -21.74 -17.01
CA VAL A 3 -66.55 -20.93 -16.93
C VAL A 3 -65.42 -21.72 -16.24
N VAL A 4 -64.32 -21.92 -16.96
CA VAL A 4 -62.98 -22.25 -16.45
C VAL A 4 -62.14 -21.01 -16.69
N VAL A 5 -61.97 -20.13 -15.70
CA VAL A 5 -60.91 -19.10 -15.70
C VAL A 5 -60.63 -18.67 -14.26
N LEU A 6 -59.35 -18.44 -13.95
CA LEU A 6 -58.81 -17.65 -12.82
C LEU A 6 -58.32 -18.36 -11.55
N ILE A 7 -57.47 -19.40 -11.66
CA ILE A 7 -56.26 -19.48 -10.81
C ILE A 7 -55.10 -20.10 -11.62
N ALA A 8 -54.83 -19.54 -12.80
CA ALA A 8 -53.60 -19.78 -13.55
C ALA A 8 -52.87 -18.43 -13.67
N GLY A 9 -52.06 -18.10 -12.68
CA GLY A 9 -51.43 -16.77 -12.63
C GLY A 9 -50.60 -16.49 -11.40
N TRP A 10 -49.92 -17.49 -10.84
CA TRP A 10 -48.87 -17.27 -9.83
C TRP A 10 -47.71 -18.23 -10.03
N ILE A 11 -47.25 -18.35 -11.27
CA ILE A 11 -45.83 -18.58 -11.53
C ILE A 11 -45.28 -17.18 -11.76
N ALA A 12 -45.11 -16.45 -10.65
CA ALA A 12 -44.37 -15.21 -10.67
C ALA A 12 -42.98 -15.56 -11.19
N PHE A 13 -42.69 -15.00 -12.35
CA PHE A 13 -41.40 -14.96 -13.01
C PHE A 13 -40.37 -14.49 -11.97
N SER A 14 -39.73 -15.41 -11.24
CA SER A 14 -38.49 -15.07 -10.54
C SER A 14 -37.46 -14.91 -11.64
N SER A 15 -37.44 -13.71 -12.22
CA SER A 15 -36.28 -13.21 -12.91
C SER A 15 -35.15 -13.32 -11.90
N SER A 16 -34.38 -14.40 -12.03
CA SER A 16 -33.02 -14.47 -11.52
C SER A 16 -32.30 -13.32 -12.20
N LYS A 17 -32.36 -12.14 -11.60
CA LYS A 17 -31.26 -11.18 -11.69
C LYS A 17 -30.09 -12.01 -11.20
N LYS A 18 -29.33 -12.57 -12.14
CA LYS A 18 -27.97 -12.99 -11.85
C LYS A 18 -27.36 -11.77 -11.21
N THR A 19 -27.17 -11.80 -9.90
CA THR A 19 -26.29 -10.88 -9.22
C THR A 19 -24.99 -11.02 -9.99
N GLN A 20 -24.70 -10.07 -10.88
CA GLN A 20 -23.40 -9.96 -11.49
C GLN A 20 -22.49 -9.75 -10.29
N LEU A 21 -21.80 -10.82 -9.88
CA LEU A 21 -20.67 -10.70 -8.99
C LEU A 21 -19.82 -9.58 -9.60
N PRO A 22 -19.41 -8.57 -8.80
CA PRO A 22 -18.49 -7.56 -9.31
C PRO A 22 -17.31 -8.29 -9.98
N PRO A 23 -16.80 -7.78 -11.12
CA PRO A 23 -15.69 -8.43 -11.81
C PRO A 23 -14.60 -8.78 -10.80
N SER A 24 -14.18 -10.05 -10.77
CA SER A 24 -13.15 -10.50 -9.83
C SER A 24 -11.88 -9.72 -10.12
N ARG A 25 -11.39 -8.97 -9.12
CA ARG A 25 -10.11 -8.24 -9.23
C ARG A 25 -9.00 -9.19 -9.68
N VAL A 26 -8.11 -8.69 -10.53
CA VAL A 26 -6.82 -9.35 -10.75
C VAL A 26 -6.07 -9.26 -9.44
N MET A 27 -5.73 -10.40 -8.87
CA MET A 27 -5.01 -10.46 -7.59
C MET A 27 -3.53 -10.73 -7.85
N MET A 28 -2.65 -9.94 -7.24
CA MET A 28 -1.21 -10.12 -7.33
C MET A 28 -0.48 -9.99 -6.00
N ALA A 29 0.67 -10.64 -5.87
CA ALA A 29 1.58 -10.47 -4.75
C ALA A 29 2.90 -9.85 -5.23
N VAL A 30 3.52 -9.02 -4.40
CA VAL A 30 4.91 -8.58 -4.58
C VAL A 30 5.75 -9.32 -3.55
N LEU A 31 6.63 -10.21 -3.99
CA LEU A 31 7.52 -10.90 -3.08
C LEU A 31 8.66 -9.98 -2.63
N PRO A 32 9.21 -10.22 -1.42
CA PRO A 32 10.38 -9.47 -0.96
C PRO A 32 11.50 -9.52 -1.99
N PHE A 33 11.93 -8.35 -2.45
CA PHE A 33 13.04 -8.25 -3.40
C PHE A 33 14.29 -8.86 -2.78
N GLU A 34 14.98 -9.71 -3.54
CA GLU A 34 16.17 -10.39 -3.06
C GLU A 34 17.37 -9.43 -3.02
N ASN A 35 18.09 -9.42 -1.90
CA ASN A 35 19.34 -8.68 -1.79
C ASN A 35 20.52 -9.52 -2.31
N LEU A 36 20.91 -9.31 -3.56
CA LEU A 36 22.03 -10.00 -4.22
C LEU A 36 23.39 -9.33 -4.00
N THR A 37 23.50 -8.44 -3.02
CA THR A 37 24.78 -7.79 -2.67
C THR A 37 25.64 -8.60 -1.71
N GLY A 38 25.04 -9.58 -1.02
CA GLY A 38 25.70 -10.32 0.06
C GLY A 38 25.93 -9.49 1.33
N ASN A 39 25.48 -8.23 1.37
CA ASN A 39 25.63 -7.35 2.52
C ASN A 39 24.28 -7.09 3.21
N ALA A 40 24.11 -7.68 4.39
CA ALA A 40 22.90 -7.53 5.20
C ALA A 40 22.61 -6.09 5.64
N THR A 41 23.60 -5.18 5.64
CA THR A 41 23.34 -3.76 5.94
C THR A 41 22.59 -3.04 4.82
N GLN A 42 22.44 -3.66 3.65
CA GLN A 42 21.70 -3.12 2.51
C GLN A 42 20.27 -3.68 2.41
N GLU A 43 19.87 -4.54 3.34
CA GLU A 43 18.56 -5.20 3.35
C GLU A 43 17.39 -4.22 3.46
N TYR A 44 17.61 -3.07 4.11
CA TYR A 44 16.61 -2.01 4.19
C TYR A 44 16.22 -1.48 2.81
N PHE A 45 17.13 -1.56 1.82
CA PHE A 45 16.86 -1.07 0.48
C PHE A 45 15.93 -2.02 -0.28
N SER A 46 16.20 -3.32 -0.24
CA SER A 46 15.33 -4.31 -0.88
C SER A 46 13.95 -4.36 -0.21
N ASP A 47 13.90 -4.26 1.12
CA ASP A 47 12.63 -4.19 1.86
C ASP A 47 11.85 -2.91 1.59
N GLY A 48 12.54 -1.77 1.48
CA GLY A 48 11.93 -0.49 1.14
C GLY A 48 11.38 -0.50 -0.29
N LEU A 49 12.11 -1.07 -1.24
CA LEU A 49 11.64 -1.23 -2.62
C LEU A 49 10.41 -2.14 -2.70
N THR A 50 10.38 -3.23 -1.93
CA THR A 50 9.21 -4.12 -1.85
C THR A 50 7.96 -3.36 -1.38
N GLU A 51 8.10 -2.56 -0.31
CA GLU A 51 6.99 -1.77 0.22
C GLU A 51 6.51 -0.70 -0.76
N GLU A 52 7.45 -0.04 -1.42
CA GLU A 52 7.16 0.95 -2.44
C GLU A 52 6.40 0.31 -3.61
N MET A 53 6.84 -0.86 -4.10
CA MET A 53 6.14 -1.61 -5.15
C MET A 53 4.69 -1.94 -4.75
N ILE A 54 4.47 -2.45 -3.54
CA ILE A 54 3.13 -2.78 -3.03
C ILE A 54 2.26 -1.52 -3.01
N THR A 55 2.82 -0.41 -2.55
CA THR A 55 2.12 0.87 -2.45
C THR A 55 1.75 1.42 -3.83
N GLN A 56 2.70 1.43 -4.78
CA GLN A 56 2.45 1.98 -6.10
C GLN A 56 1.43 1.12 -6.87
N LEU A 57 1.65 -0.20 -6.92
CA LEU A 57 0.73 -1.12 -7.59
C LEU A 57 -0.67 -1.13 -6.96
N GLY A 58 -0.76 -1.08 -5.64
CA GLY A 58 -2.05 -1.06 -4.92
C GLY A 58 -2.89 0.19 -5.20
N ASN A 59 -2.24 1.29 -5.57
CA ASN A 59 -2.90 2.56 -5.89
C ASN A 59 -3.22 2.74 -7.38
N LEU A 60 -2.70 1.89 -8.27
CA LEU A 60 -2.88 2.04 -9.72
C LEU A 60 -4.35 1.92 -10.16
N ASP A 61 -5.03 0.86 -9.71
CA ASP A 61 -6.42 0.58 -10.05
C ASP A 61 -7.05 -0.29 -8.96
N PRO A 62 -7.32 0.27 -7.76
CA PRO A 62 -7.80 -0.51 -6.61
C PRO A 62 -9.15 -1.20 -6.84
N ASP A 63 -9.90 -0.78 -7.88
CA ASP A 63 -11.17 -1.39 -8.24
C ASP A 63 -11.00 -2.69 -9.02
N HIS A 64 -9.92 -2.82 -9.81
CA HIS A 64 -9.68 -3.96 -10.70
C HIS A 64 -8.40 -4.75 -10.37
N LEU A 65 -7.48 -4.18 -9.58
CA LEU A 65 -6.21 -4.78 -9.16
C LEU A 65 -6.16 -4.85 -7.63
N GLY A 66 -6.03 -6.06 -7.10
CA GLY A 66 -5.76 -6.30 -5.69
C GLY A 66 -4.30 -6.70 -5.47
N VAL A 67 -3.60 -5.99 -4.59
CA VAL A 67 -2.22 -6.30 -4.22
C VAL A 67 -2.18 -6.82 -2.78
N ILE A 68 -1.53 -7.97 -2.56
CA ILE A 68 -1.38 -8.54 -1.22
C ILE A 68 -0.51 -7.62 -0.35
N GLY A 69 -1.00 -7.33 0.86
CA GLY A 69 -0.31 -6.46 1.80
C GLY A 69 1.03 -7.01 2.27
N ARG A 70 1.94 -6.08 2.60
CA ARG A 70 3.33 -6.35 2.99
C ARG A 70 3.47 -7.43 4.07
N THR A 71 2.67 -7.35 5.13
CA THR A 71 2.76 -8.28 6.27
C THR A 71 2.59 -9.74 5.87
N SER A 72 1.76 -10.01 4.87
CA SER A 72 1.50 -11.36 4.37
C SER A 72 2.65 -11.87 3.51
N VAL A 73 3.19 -11.03 2.62
CA VAL A 73 4.27 -11.44 1.69
C VAL A 73 5.64 -11.53 2.37
N MET A 74 5.87 -10.78 3.45
CA MET A 74 7.15 -10.81 4.17
C MET A 74 7.45 -12.15 4.84
N HIS A 75 6.43 -13.01 5.06
CA HIS A 75 6.66 -14.38 5.53
C HIS A 75 7.50 -15.21 4.54
N TYR A 76 7.40 -14.91 3.24
CA TYR A 76 8.11 -15.66 2.20
C TYR A 76 9.56 -15.25 2.00
N LYS A 77 10.04 -14.20 2.69
CA LYS A 77 11.39 -13.62 2.53
C LYS A 77 12.51 -14.65 2.69
N THR A 78 12.37 -15.61 3.60
CA THR A 78 13.38 -16.64 3.87
C THR A 78 12.94 -18.03 3.42
N THR A 79 11.83 -18.11 2.69
CA THR A 79 11.27 -19.38 2.22
C THR A 79 11.71 -19.65 0.79
N GLN A 80 12.00 -20.91 0.47
CA GLN A 80 12.21 -21.36 -0.91
C GLN A 80 10.93 -22.00 -1.46
N ALA A 81 9.77 -21.49 -1.03
CA ALA A 81 8.49 -22.03 -1.46
C ALA A 81 8.33 -21.82 -2.98
N PRO A 82 7.95 -22.86 -3.74
CA PRO A 82 7.65 -22.71 -5.17
C PRO A 82 6.52 -21.68 -5.41
N ILE A 83 6.61 -20.95 -6.52
CA ILE A 83 5.65 -19.89 -6.87
C ILE A 83 4.21 -20.41 -6.90
N ASP A 84 3.97 -21.63 -7.37
CA ASP A 84 2.63 -22.21 -7.40
C ASP A 84 2.06 -22.47 -6.00
N GLN A 85 2.92 -22.79 -5.03
CA GLN A 85 2.51 -22.91 -3.63
C GLN A 85 2.13 -21.54 -3.07
N ILE A 86 3.01 -20.55 -3.22
CA ILE A 86 2.77 -19.18 -2.75
C ILE A 86 1.48 -18.62 -3.37
N ALA A 87 1.29 -18.83 -4.68
CA ALA A 87 0.12 -18.37 -5.40
C ALA A 87 -1.19 -18.96 -4.88
N ARG A 88 -1.19 -20.25 -4.54
CA ARG A 88 -2.36 -20.93 -3.93
C ARG A 88 -2.64 -20.42 -2.53
N GLU A 89 -1.62 -20.25 -1.71
CA GLU A 89 -1.76 -19.76 -0.33
C GLU A 89 -2.30 -18.33 -0.28
N LEU A 90 -1.85 -17.47 -1.21
CA LEU A 90 -2.26 -16.07 -1.28
C LEU A 90 -3.47 -15.80 -2.18
N GLY A 91 -3.89 -16.78 -2.99
CA GLY A 91 -5.01 -16.63 -3.92
C GLY A 91 -4.73 -15.64 -5.06
N VAL A 92 -3.52 -15.63 -5.61
CA VAL A 92 -3.07 -14.65 -6.61
C VAL A 92 -2.88 -15.25 -8.01
N GLN A 93 -3.18 -14.44 -9.02
CA GLN A 93 -3.02 -14.77 -10.45
C GLN A 93 -1.64 -14.38 -10.98
N TYR A 94 -1.01 -13.41 -10.32
CA TYR A 94 0.31 -12.89 -10.69
C TYR A 94 1.20 -12.73 -9.46
N VAL A 95 2.50 -12.92 -9.66
CA VAL A 95 3.53 -12.67 -8.65
C VAL A 95 4.61 -11.80 -9.27
N LEU A 96 4.90 -10.67 -8.61
CA LEU A 96 6.06 -9.85 -8.91
C LEU A 96 7.23 -10.31 -8.05
N GLU A 97 8.30 -10.74 -8.69
CA GLU A 97 9.58 -11.04 -8.07
C GLU A 97 10.64 -10.06 -8.54
N GLY A 98 11.69 -9.91 -7.74
CA GLY A 98 12.80 -9.10 -8.16
C GLY A 98 14.01 -9.26 -7.26
N SER A 99 15.10 -8.66 -7.71
CA SER A 99 16.35 -8.63 -6.96
C SER A 99 17.01 -7.27 -7.09
N VAL A 100 17.81 -6.95 -6.09
CA VAL A 100 18.65 -5.76 -6.06
C VAL A 100 20.10 -6.20 -5.96
N ARG A 101 20.92 -5.63 -6.84
CA ARG A 101 22.37 -5.59 -6.67
C ARG A 101 22.82 -4.14 -6.62
N LYS A 102 23.42 -3.74 -5.52
CA LYS A 102 23.99 -2.42 -5.32
C LYS A 102 25.50 -2.54 -5.17
N ASP A 103 26.21 -1.69 -5.90
CA ASP A 103 27.64 -1.42 -5.69
C ASP A 103 27.82 -0.02 -5.07
N ALA A 104 29.05 0.50 -5.04
CA ALA A 104 29.33 1.79 -4.40
C ALA A 104 28.55 2.96 -5.04
N ASN A 105 28.39 2.94 -6.36
CA ASN A 105 27.86 4.07 -7.13
C ASN A 105 26.64 3.70 -7.98
N ASN A 106 26.29 2.43 -8.12
CA ASN A 106 25.19 1.97 -8.96
C ASN A 106 24.28 1.00 -8.22
N VAL A 107 23.01 1.04 -8.59
CA VAL A 107 22.00 0.07 -8.23
C VAL A 107 21.44 -0.54 -9.50
N ARG A 108 21.42 -1.88 -9.50
CA ARG A 108 20.73 -2.70 -10.47
C ARG A 108 19.53 -3.34 -9.81
N VAL A 109 18.35 -3.08 -10.36
CA VAL A 109 17.12 -3.75 -9.98
C VAL A 109 16.66 -4.63 -11.14
N ALA A 110 16.42 -5.90 -10.88
CA ALA A 110 15.72 -6.77 -11.82
C ALA A 110 14.33 -7.05 -11.25
N ALA A 111 13.30 -7.00 -12.08
CA ALA A 111 11.93 -7.29 -11.70
C ALA A 111 11.24 -8.10 -12.79
N GLN A 112 10.38 -9.03 -12.40
CA GLN A 112 9.65 -9.91 -13.30
C GLN A 112 8.24 -10.20 -12.78
N LEU A 113 7.27 -10.14 -13.66
CA LEU A 113 5.88 -10.47 -13.39
C LEU A 113 5.61 -11.86 -13.96
N ILE A 114 5.20 -12.77 -13.09
CA ILE A 114 4.99 -14.18 -13.39
C ILE A 114 3.50 -14.47 -13.31
N GLN A 115 2.95 -15.11 -14.35
CA GLN A 115 1.59 -15.64 -14.32
C GLN A 115 1.58 -16.99 -13.61
N THR A 116 0.78 -17.11 -12.55
CA THR A 116 0.88 -18.26 -11.63
C THR A 116 0.32 -19.55 -12.21
N LYS A 117 -0.57 -19.46 -13.21
CA LYS A 117 -1.25 -20.62 -13.82
C LYS A 117 -0.29 -21.57 -14.55
N ASP A 118 0.74 -21.02 -15.20
CA ASP A 118 1.69 -21.73 -16.06
C ASP A 118 3.15 -21.35 -15.77
N GLN A 119 3.38 -20.54 -14.73
CA GLN A 119 4.69 -20.08 -14.28
C GLN A 119 5.51 -19.38 -15.39
N THR A 120 4.82 -18.71 -16.31
CA THR A 120 5.48 -17.97 -17.39
C THR A 120 5.69 -16.51 -17.01
N HIS A 121 6.80 -15.93 -17.49
CA HIS A 121 7.06 -14.51 -17.34
C HIS A 121 6.20 -13.76 -18.36
N VAL A 122 5.31 -12.90 -17.89
CA VAL A 122 4.51 -12.03 -18.74
C VAL A 122 5.16 -10.66 -18.95
N TRP A 123 6.07 -10.29 -18.05
CA TRP A 123 6.89 -9.08 -18.15
C TRP A 123 8.18 -9.25 -17.34
N ALA A 124 9.27 -8.64 -17.81
CA ALA A 124 10.52 -8.56 -17.06
C ALA A 124 11.35 -7.36 -17.51
N ARG A 125 11.99 -6.68 -16.57
CA ARG A 125 12.88 -5.55 -16.82
C ARG A 125 14.07 -5.54 -15.89
N GLN A 126 15.12 -4.85 -16.36
CA GLN A 126 16.28 -4.50 -15.56
C GLN A 126 16.47 -2.98 -15.60
N TYR A 127 16.72 -2.39 -14.43
CA TYR A 127 16.97 -0.98 -14.22
C TYR A 127 18.39 -0.82 -13.69
N ASP A 128 19.21 -0.08 -14.43
CA ASP A 128 20.56 0.32 -14.02
C ASP A 128 20.57 1.82 -13.76
N ARG A 129 20.97 2.22 -12.55
CA ARG A 129 20.84 3.59 -12.07
C ARG A 129 22.02 3.97 -11.17
N GLU A 130 22.49 5.21 -11.30
CA GLU A 130 23.53 5.77 -10.43
C GLU A 130 22.94 6.17 -9.07
N VAL A 131 23.68 5.94 -7.98
CA VAL A 131 23.28 6.23 -6.61
C VAL A 131 23.51 7.70 -6.32
N THR A 132 22.60 8.55 -6.80
CA THR A 132 22.55 9.98 -6.45
C THR A 132 21.66 10.26 -5.24
N GLY A 133 20.71 9.34 -4.97
CA GLY A 133 19.83 9.36 -3.80
C GLY A 133 19.05 8.05 -3.72
N LEU A 134 19.47 7.17 -2.81
CA LEU A 134 19.02 5.78 -2.81
C LEU A 134 17.49 5.62 -2.63
N LEU A 135 16.86 6.49 -1.86
CA LEU A 135 15.43 6.41 -1.58
C LEU A 135 14.57 7.01 -2.71
N ASN A 136 15.02 8.10 -3.34
CA ASN A 136 14.40 8.62 -4.57
C ASN A 136 14.38 7.54 -5.64
N LEU A 137 15.48 6.81 -5.73
CA LEU A 137 15.63 5.75 -6.70
C LEU A 137 14.63 4.61 -6.51
N GLN A 138 14.26 4.28 -5.26
CA GLN A 138 13.24 3.26 -5.01
C GLN A 138 11.88 3.69 -5.55
N GLY A 139 11.47 4.93 -5.25
CA GLY A 139 10.20 5.50 -5.70
C GLY A 139 10.11 5.57 -7.23
N GLU A 140 11.17 6.07 -7.88
CA GLU A 140 11.24 6.17 -9.34
C GLU A 140 11.16 4.81 -10.01
N ILE A 141 11.99 3.85 -9.57
CA ILE A 141 11.98 2.48 -10.13
C ILE A 141 10.62 1.83 -9.88
N ALA A 142 10.04 2.00 -8.68
CA ALA A 142 8.78 1.36 -8.37
C ALA A 142 7.60 1.90 -9.16
N GLN A 143 7.55 3.22 -9.38
CA GLN A 143 6.57 3.84 -10.25
C GLN A 143 6.72 3.35 -11.70
N GLU A 144 7.94 3.32 -12.23
CA GLU A 144 8.23 2.85 -13.59
C GLU A 144 7.79 1.40 -13.79
N ILE A 145 8.09 0.52 -12.82
CA ILE A 145 7.62 -0.87 -12.83
C ILE A 145 6.09 -0.93 -12.75
N ALA A 146 5.46 -0.15 -11.87
CA ALA A 146 4.02 -0.16 -11.70
C ALA A 146 3.30 0.25 -13.00
N ASP A 147 3.76 1.30 -13.66
CA ASP A 147 3.20 1.77 -14.94
C ASP A 147 3.36 0.71 -16.04
N GLU A 148 4.52 0.06 -16.15
CA GLU A 148 4.74 -1.02 -17.11
C GLU A 148 3.89 -2.27 -16.83
N ILE A 149 3.71 -2.62 -15.56
CA ILE A 149 2.83 -3.73 -15.15
C ILE A 149 1.38 -3.41 -15.49
N GLN A 150 0.94 -2.17 -15.27
CA GLN A 150 -0.42 -1.74 -15.64
C GLN A 150 -0.67 -1.93 -17.14
N LEU A 151 0.29 -1.51 -17.97
CA LEU A 151 0.22 -1.69 -19.42
C LEU A 151 0.23 -3.16 -19.83
N THR A 152 0.97 -4.00 -19.10
CA THR A 152 1.06 -5.44 -19.36
C THR A 152 -0.25 -6.17 -19.00
N LEU A 153 -0.88 -5.78 -17.89
CA LEU A 153 -2.11 -6.42 -17.37
C LEU A 153 -3.39 -5.84 -17.98
N GLY A 154 -3.32 -4.69 -18.66
CA GLY A 154 -4.47 -3.96 -19.17
C GLY A 154 -4.82 -4.25 -20.64
N ASP A 155 -6.04 -4.77 -20.87
CA ASP A 155 -6.90 -4.45 -22.04
C ASP A 155 -8.11 -3.58 -21.59
N HIS A 156 -8.03 -3.04 -20.36
CA HIS A 156 -9.05 -2.19 -19.74
C HIS A 156 -8.59 -0.74 -19.83
N GLY A 157 -9.37 0.07 -20.56
CA GLY A 157 -8.99 1.39 -21.02
C GLY A 157 -8.46 2.33 -19.95
N GLN A 158 -7.50 3.16 -20.38
CA GLN A 158 -6.97 4.38 -19.77
C GLN A 158 -7.28 4.56 -18.27
N ALA A 159 -6.21 4.45 -17.48
CA ALA A 159 -6.07 4.85 -16.08
C ALA A 159 -7.22 5.73 -15.55
N LYS A 160 -8.11 5.12 -14.76
CA LYS A 160 -9.00 5.84 -13.84
C LYS A 160 -8.46 5.90 -12.41
N GLY A 161 -7.31 5.29 -12.15
CA GLY A 161 -6.55 5.54 -10.94
C GLY A 161 -6.07 6.99 -10.95
N ARG A 162 -6.39 7.73 -9.89
CA ARG A 162 -5.79 9.04 -9.64
C ARG A 162 -4.28 8.78 -9.53
N PRO A 163 -3.43 9.33 -10.43
CA PRO A 163 -1.99 9.11 -10.32
C PRO A 163 -1.57 9.53 -8.91
N VAL A 164 -0.83 8.65 -8.21
CA VAL A 164 -0.07 9.07 -7.04
C VAL A 164 0.77 10.23 -7.52
N ARG A 165 0.43 11.43 -7.06
CA ARG A 165 1.09 12.65 -7.51
C ARG A 165 2.57 12.42 -7.24
N ALA A 166 3.40 12.38 -8.29
CA ALA A 166 4.85 12.35 -8.14
C ALA A 166 5.23 13.38 -7.06
N PRO A 167 6.07 13.03 -6.07
CA PRO A 167 6.31 13.93 -4.95
C PRO A 167 6.77 15.27 -5.50
N GLN A 168 6.00 16.33 -5.25
CA GLN A 168 6.39 17.68 -5.69
C GLN A 168 7.70 18.11 -5.02
N ASN A 169 8.02 17.47 -3.89
CA ASN A 169 9.27 17.61 -3.18
C ASN A 169 9.81 16.23 -2.73
N TYR A 170 10.88 15.78 -3.38
CA TYR A 170 11.56 14.52 -3.05
C TYR A 170 12.11 14.47 -1.62
N GLU A 171 12.53 15.60 -1.04
CA GLU A 171 12.98 15.64 0.35
C GLU A 171 11.82 15.38 1.32
N ALA A 172 10.62 15.89 1.00
CA ALA A 172 9.42 15.58 1.77
C ALA A 172 9.05 14.09 1.67
N TYR A 173 9.26 13.49 0.50
CA TYR A 173 9.06 12.07 0.26
C TYR A 173 9.98 11.18 1.12
N ASP A 174 11.29 11.48 1.13
CA ASP A 174 12.28 10.80 1.97
C ASP A 174 11.87 10.80 3.45
N LEU A 175 11.52 11.98 3.95
CA LEU A 175 11.12 12.18 5.33
C LEU A 175 9.85 11.38 5.68
N TYR A 176 8.89 11.33 4.74
CA TYR A 176 7.69 10.50 4.89
C TYR A 176 8.02 9.01 4.97
N LEU A 177 8.84 8.49 4.06
CA LEU A 177 9.21 7.07 4.06
C LEU A 177 9.97 6.68 5.33
N ARG A 178 10.90 7.52 5.80
CA ARG A 178 11.59 7.32 7.09
C ARG A 178 10.60 7.35 8.24
N GLY A 179 9.62 8.25 8.21
CA GLY A 179 8.52 8.29 9.18
C GLY A 179 7.77 6.97 9.24
N GLN A 180 7.38 6.42 8.09
CA GLN A 180 6.68 5.12 7.98
C GLN A 180 7.51 3.97 8.55
N PHE A 181 8.81 3.94 8.27
CA PHE A 181 9.73 2.93 8.82
C PHE A 181 9.72 2.92 10.35
N PHE A 182 9.81 4.09 10.99
CA PHE A 182 9.78 4.19 12.44
C PHE A 182 8.39 3.95 13.03
N PHE A 183 7.33 4.43 12.36
CA PHE A 183 5.94 4.17 12.76
C PHE A 183 5.66 2.67 12.89
N ASN A 184 6.15 1.88 11.94
CA ASN A 184 5.92 0.43 11.89
C ASN A 184 6.68 -0.37 12.97
N LYS A 185 7.68 0.22 13.65
CA LYS A 185 8.38 -0.45 14.76
C LYS A 185 7.57 -0.53 16.04
N ARG A 186 6.55 0.31 16.19
CA ARG A 186 5.60 0.27 17.32
C ARG A 186 6.29 0.28 18.70
N THR A 187 7.22 1.22 18.88
CA THR A 187 7.76 1.57 20.21
C THR A 187 7.48 3.05 20.48
N ALA A 188 7.43 3.47 21.75
CA ALA A 188 7.22 4.88 22.08
C ALA A 188 8.26 5.80 21.42
N ALA A 189 9.54 5.43 21.52
CA ALA A 189 10.64 6.20 20.94
C ALA A 189 10.59 6.26 19.41
N ASP A 190 10.25 5.14 18.76
CA ASP A 190 10.14 5.12 17.30
C ASP A 190 8.91 5.88 16.80
N LEU A 191 7.79 5.83 17.52
CA LEU A 191 6.58 6.61 17.17
C LEU A 191 6.80 8.12 17.33
N GLU A 192 7.50 8.55 18.38
CA GLU A 192 7.90 9.96 18.52
C GLU A 192 8.84 10.39 17.38
N LYS A 193 9.76 9.50 16.98
CA LYS A 193 10.64 9.74 15.83
C LYS A 193 9.87 9.80 14.52
N ALA A 194 8.87 8.94 14.33
CA ALA A 194 7.99 8.97 13.17
C ALA A 194 7.25 10.30 13.06
N ILE A 195 6.66 10.78 14.16
CA ILE A 195 6.00 12.10 14.23
C ILE A 195 6.96 13.20 13.80
N SER A 196 8.19 13.21 14.34
CA SER A 196 9.20 14.21 13.99
C SER A 196 9.56 14.19 12.50
N LEU A 197 9.66 13.01 11.89
CA LEU A 197 9.98 12.86 10.47
C LEU A 197 8.82 13.30 9.58
N PHE A 198 7.59 12.92 9.91
CA PHE A 198 6.42 13.38 9.18
C PHE A 198 6.21 14.91 9.30
N GLN A 199 6.52 15.49 10.48
CA GLN A 199 6.50 16.95 10.67
C GLN A 199 7.53 17.66 9.79
N GLN A 200 8.74 17.10 9.66
CA GLN A 200 9.73 17.62 8.73
C GLN A 200 9.24 17.48 7.28
N ALA A 201 8.60 16.36 6.93
CA ALA A 201 8.03 16.15 5.59
C ALA A 201 7.01 17.24 5.22
N VAL A 202 6.05 17.55 6.11
CA VAL A 202 5.08 18.63 5.84
C VAL A 202 5.71 20.03 5.90
N GLY A 203 6.83 20.19 6.61
CA GLY A 203 7.62 21.42 6.56
C GLY A 203 8.30 21.65 5.20
N LYS A 204 8.59 20.56 4.47
CA LYS A 204 9.16 20.59 3.12
C LYS A 204 8.10 20.67 2.03
N ASP A 205 6.98 19.98 2.21
CA ASP A 205 5.80 20.07 1.34
C ASP A 205 4.52 20.22 2.17
N PRO A 206 4.04 21.46 2.36
CA PRO A 206 2.83 21.73 3.12
C PRO A 206 1.55 21.14 2.53
N ASN A 207 1.57 20.67 1.27
CA ASN A 207 0.44 20.03 0.61
C ASN A 207 0.52 18.50 0.64
N TYR A 208 1.48 17.93 1.38
CA TYR A 208 1.70 16.49 1.39
C TYR A 208 0.73 15.75 2.33
N ALA A 209 -0.47 15.45 1.83
CA ALA A 209 -1.56 14.84 2.58
C ALA A 209 -1.16 13.59 3.38
N ARG A 210 -0.37 12.68 2.79
CA ARG A 210 0.05 11.42 3.43
C ARG A 210 0.94 11.65 4.65
N ALA A 211 1.79 12.67 4.64
CA ALA A 211 2.60 13.01 5.80
C ALA A 211 1.74 13.51 6.97
N TYR A 212 0.69 14.30 6.70
CA TYR A 212 -0.29 14.66 7.73
C TYR A 212 -1.04 13.44 8.27
N ALA A 213 -1.44 12.50 7.41
CA ALA A 213 -2.06 11.24 7.83
C ALA A 213 -1.12 10.40 8.73
N GLY A 214 0.18 10.34 8.40
CA GLY A 214 1.21 9.69 9.22
C GLY A 214 1.37 10.32 10.61
N ILE A 215 1.32 11.65 10.71
CA ILE A 215 1.31 12.37 12.01
C ILE A 215 0.07 11.96 12.83
N ALA A 216 -1.10 11.99 12.20
CA ALA A 216 -2.36 11.65 12.87
C ALA A 216 -2.36 10.20 13.38
N ALA A 217 -1.98 9.25 12.53
CA ALA A 217 -1.92 7.84 12.88
C ALA A 217 -0.91 7.58 14.01
N SER A 218 0.24 8.25 13.99
CA SER A 218 1.25 8.13 15.05
C SER A 218 0.73 8.63 16.39
N TYR A 219 0.06 9.79 16.42
CA TYR A 219 -0.56 10.30 17.64
C TYR A 219 -1.71 9.40 18.15
N ALA A 220 -2.46 8.77 17.24
CA ALA A 220 -3.56 7.88 17.60
C ALA A 220 -3.10 6.64 18.38
N VAL A 221 -1.92 6.09 18.03
CA VAL A 221 -1.43 4.83 18.63
C VAL A 221 -0.42 5.04 19.75
N LEU A 222 0.32 6.16 19.76
CA LEU A 222 1.39 6.46 20.72
C LEU A 222 1.04 6.23 22.20
N PRO A 223 -0.18 6.59 22.69
CA PRO A 223 -0.54 6.36 24.09
C PRO A 223 -0.48 4.90 24.52
N GLY A 224 -0.80 3.97 23.62
CA GLY A 224 -0.69 2.53 23.86
C GLY A 224 0.75 2.04 24.07
N TYR A 225 1.74 2.86 23.74
CA TYR A 225 3.17 2.50 23.81
C TYR A 225 3.97 3.31 24.81
N ASN A 226 3.52 4.50 25.21
CA ASN A 226 4.23 5.37 26.15
C ASN A 226 3.56 5.47 27.54
N GLY A 227 2.35 4.92 27.70
CA GLY A 227 1.60 4.93 28.97
C GLY A 227 1.16 6.32 29.42
N ARG A 228 1.24 7.35 28.57
CA ARG A 228 0.81 8.72 28.86
C ARG A 228 -0.68 8.90 28.55
N PRO A 229 -1.38 9.82 29.23
CA PRO A 229 -2.78 10.09 28.98
C PRO A 229 -3.05 10.49 27.52
N GLN A 230 -4.08 9.90 26.93
CA GLN A 230 -4.43 10.10 25.51
C GLN A 230 -4.79 11.56 25.18
N GLY A 231 -5.38 12.28 26.14
CA GLY A 231 -5.81 13.67 25.96
C GLY A 231 -4.72 14.63 25.47
N GLU A 232 -3.45 14.38 25.79
CA GLU A 232 -2.32 15.21 25.34
C GLU A 232 -2.03 15.09 23.83
N PHE A 233 -2.47 13.99 23.20
CA PHE A 233 -2.15 13.64 21.81
C PHE A 233 -3.35 13.78 20.87
N ILE A 234 -4.58 13.65 21.40
CA ILE A 234 -5.81 13.68 20.59
C ILE A 234 -5.95 14.96 19.78
N SER A 235 -5.71 16.11 20.40
CA SER A 235 -5.82 17.42 19.73
C SER A 235 -4.84 17.55 18.57
N LYS A 236 -3.56 17.15 18.76
CA LYS A 236 -2.53 17.19 17.73
C LYS A 236 -2.82 16.22 16.59
N GLY A 237 -3.24 14.99 16.91
CA GLY A 237 -3.64 13.99 15.93
C GLY A 237 -4.84 14.44 15.10
N ARG A 238 -5.86 15.04 15.74
CA ARG A 238 -7.08 15.51 15.06
C ARG A 238 -6.78 16.63 14.08
N VAL A 239 -5.96 17.61 14.47
CA VAL A 239 -5.55 18.70 13.58
C VAL A 239 -4.85 18.15 12.33
N ALA A 240 -3.92 17.20 12.50
CA ALA A 240 -3.24 16.58 11.38
C ALA A 240 -4.19 15.76 10.48
N ALA A 241 -5.11 14.99 11.08
CA ALA A 241 -6.08 14.20 10.31
C ALA A 241 -7.01 15.09 9.47
N LEU A 242 -7.53 16.17 10.05
CA LEU A 242 -8.38 17.13 9.33
C LEU A 242 -7.61 17.81 8.20
N LYS A 243 -6.33 18.17 8.42
CA LYS A 243 -5.50 18.75 7.36
C LYS A 243 -5.23 17.76 6.23
N ALA A 244 -5.00 16.48 6.55
CA ALA A 244 -4.86 15.42 5.55
C ALA A 244 -6.13 15.29 4.70
N LEU A 245 -7.31 15.31 5.33
CA LEU A 245 -8.60 15.24 4.63
C LEU A 245 -8.93 16.49 3.82
N GLU A 246 -8.50 17.67 4.26
CA GLU A 246 -8.62 18.92 3.47
C GLU A 246 -7.81 18.82 2.17
N LEU A 247 -6.64 18.17 2.21
CA LEU A 247 -5.75 17.99 1.06
C LEU A 247 -6.16 16.79 0.19
N ASP A 248 -6.67 15.73 0.80
CA ASP A 248 -7.18 14.53 0.16
C ASP A 248 -8.32 13.89 0.97
N GLU A 249 -9.56 14.25 0.60
CA GLU A 249 -10.78 13.78 1.24
C GLU A 249 -10.96 12.25 1.17
N THR A 250 -10.26 11.59 0.24
CA THR A 250 -10.35 10.14 0.01
C THR A 250 -9.33 9.33 0.83
N SER A 251 -8.49 9.98 1.64
CA SER A 251 -7.43 9.32 2.40
C SER A 251 -7.99 8.37 3.47
N ALA A 252 -7.93 7.07 3.19
CA ALA A 252 -8.34 6.02 4.13
C ALA A 252 -7.52 6.05 5.44
N GLU A 253 -6.22 6.35 5.34
CA GLU A 253 -5.30 6.49 6.47
C GLU A 253 -5.75 7.62 7.41
N ALA A 254 -6.13 8.77 6.85
CA ALA A 254 -6.62 9.92 7.62
C ALA A 254 -7.98 9.65 8.27
N HIS A 255 -8.92 9.03 7.56
CA HIS A 255 -10.21 8.61 8.12
C HIS A 255 -10.03 7.63 9.28
N THR A 256 -9.15 6.64 9.12
CA THR A 256 -8.86 5.64 10.16
C THR A 256 -8.24 6.29 11.39
N ALA A 257 -7.24 7.17 11.20
CA ALA A 257 -6.62 7.89 12.29
C ALA A 257 -7.63 8.77 13.04
N LEU A 258 -8.49 9.49 12.32
CA LEU A 258 -9.54 10.31 12.92
C LEU A 258 -10.53 9.47 13.72
N ALA A 259 -10.97 8.33 13.19
CA ALA A 259 -11.86 7.41 13.89
C ALA A 259 -11.25 6.91 15.20
N LEU A 260 -9.96 6.52 15.18
CA LEU A 260 -9.25 6.10 16.39
C LEU A 260 -9.16 7.21 17.43
N LEU A 261 -8.87 8.44 17.00
CA LEU A 261 -8.76 9.63 17.86
C LEU A 261 -10.11 10.08 18.44
N VAL A 262 -11.21 9.88 17.71
CA VAL A 262 -12.58 10.19 18.18
C VAL A 262 -13.07 9.11 19.13
N GLN A 263 -12.87 7.84 18.80
CA GLN A 263 -13.20 6.71 19.68
C GLN A 263 -12.53 6.85 21.05
N SER A 264 -11.28 7.29 21.08
CA SER A 264 -10.55 7.51 22.34
C SER A 264 -10.98 8.77 23.10
N PHE A 265 -11.56 9.77 22.43
CA PHE A 265 -12.04 11.00 23.07
C PHE A 265 -13.46 10.85 23.64
N ASP A 266 -14.35 10.15 22.94
CA ASP A 266 -15.75 9.98 23.34
C ASP A 266 -15.94 8.88 24.39
N TRP A 267 -14.90 8.08 24.66
CA TRP A 267 -14.87 7.04 25.70
C TRP A 267 -14.13 7.51 26.97
N ASP A 268 -14.35 8.77 27.38
CA ASP A 268 -14.10 9.23 28.76
C ASP A 268 -15.15 8.58 29.69
N TRP A 269 -14.96 7.29 29.99
CA TRP A 269 -15.69 6.64 31.08
C TRP A 269 -15.21 7.23 32.41
N GLN A 270 -15.80 8.35 32.80
CA GLN A 270 -15.88 8.67 34.22
C GLN A 270 -16.79 7.64 34.89
N THR A 271 -16.15 6.59 35.41
CA THR A 271 -16.56 5.92 36.65
C THR A 271 -15.41 5.96 37.62
#